data_AF-A0A0L7LF93-F1
#
_entry.id   AF-A0A0L7LF93-F1
#
_cell.length_a   1.000
_cell.length_b   1.000
_cell.length_c   1.000
_cell.angle_alpha   90.00
_cell.angle_beta   90.00
_cell.angle_gamma   90.00
#
_symmetry.space_group_name_H-M   'P 1'
#
loop_
_entity.id
_entity.type
_entity.pdbx_description
1 polymer ?
#
loop_
_entity_poly.entity_id
_entity_poly.type
_entity_poly.pdbx_seq_one_letter_code
_entity_poly.pdbx_strand_id
1 'polypeptide(L)'
;IRTKLASALNYWLKISDEKLTAVGEIVQILHNSSLLIDDIQDNSILRRGIPVAHSIYGVASTINAANYAMIVALEKTLELGHPSLLELHRGQGMEIYWRDNFTCPSEEEYKEMTVKNILRQRTRDVEVKRYCISLLERLGSF
;
A
#
# COMPACT_ATOMS: atom_id res chain seq x y z
N ILE A 1 -8.62 -9.36 -7.42
CA ILE A 1 -7.69 -9.32 -8.58
C ILE A 1 -6.30 -9.75 -8.14
N ARG A 2 -5.66 -9.07 -7.18
CA ARG A 2 -4.33 -9.42 -6.65
C ARG A 2 -4.12 -10.89 -6.27
N THR A 3 -4.97 -11.47 -5.43
CA THR A 3 -4.82 -12.89 -5.01
C THR A 3 -4.89 -13.84 -6.20
N LYS A 4 -5.83 -13.61 -7.14
CA LYS A 4 -5.97 -14.40 -8.37
C LYS A 4 -4.76 -14.25 -9.29
N LEU A 5 -4.20 -13.04 -9.41
CA LEU A 5 -3.00 -12.78 -10.20
C LEU A 5 -1.78 -13.48 -9.60
N ALA A 6 -1.61 -13.41 -8.28
CA ALA A 6 -0.53 -14.08 -7.56
C ALA A 6 -0.60 -15.60 -7.74
N SER A 7 -1.80 -16.20 -7.59
CA SER A 7 -2.01 -17.63 -7.86
C SER A 7 -1.74 -18.01 -9.33
N ALA A 8 -2.16 -17.17 -10.28
CA ALA A 8 -1.91 -17.42 -11.70
C ALA A 8 -0.42 -17.36 -12.05
N LEU A 9 0.32 -16.39 -11.51
CA LEU A 9 1.77 -16.30 -11.68
C LEU A 9 2.50 -17.47 -10.99
N ASN A 10 1.96 -17.97 -9.89
CA ASN A 10 2.55 -19.10 -9.17
C ASN A 10 2.56 -20.41 -9.99
N TYR A 11 1.70 -20.52 -11.02
CA TYR A 11 1.74 -21.65 -11.97
C TYR A 11 3.13 -21.81 -12.63
N TRP A 12 3.78 -20.68 -12.96
CA TRP A 12 5.12 -20.68 -13.54
C TRP A 12 6.23 -20.56 -12.49
N LEU A 13 6.02 -19.70 -11.49
CA LEU A 13 7.05 -19.37 -10.49
C LEU A 13 7.29 -20.49 -9.47
N LYS A 14 6.31 -21.40 -9.28
CA LYS A 14 6.39 -22.58 -8.40
C LYS A 14 6.94 -22.26 -7.01
N ILE A 15 6.50 -21.14 -6.45
CA ILE A 15 6.85 -20.69 -5.11
C ILE A 15 6.02 -21.51 -4.11
N SER A 16 6.58 -21.78 -2.92
CA SER A 16 5.84 -22.47 -1.86
C SER A 16 4.61 -21.66 -1.42
N ASP A 17 3.53 -22.36 -1.05
CA ASP A 17 2.29 -21.72 -0.61
C ASP A 17 2.49 -20.81 0.61
N GLU A 18 3.42 -21.17 1.49
CA GLU A 18 3.83 -20.36 2.64
C GLU A 18 4.40 -19.00 2.19
N LYS A 19 5.33 -19.00 1.23
CA LYS A 19 5.90 -17.77 0.67
C LYS A 19 4.88 -16.98 -0.13
N LEU A 20 4.02 -17.65 -0.90
CA LEU A 20 2.97 -17.00 -1.66
C LEU A 20 1.97 -16.28 -0.73
N THR A 21 1.61 -16.91 0.38
CA THR A 21 0.74 -16.34 1.40
C THR A 21 1.39 -15.14 2.07
N ALA A 22 2.66 -15.27 2.50
CA ALA A 22 3.41 -14.17 3.10
C ALA A 22 3.52 -12.96 2.16
N VAL A 23 3.84 -13.19 0.88
CA VAL A 23 3.88 -12.12 -0.13
C VAL A 23 2.50 -11.48 -0.32
N GLY A 24 1.45 -12.29 -0.35
CA GLY A 24 0.07 -11.80 -0.45
C GLY A 24 -0.32 -10.88 0.71
N GLU A 25 0.04 -11.24 1.94
CA GLU A 25 -0.18 -10.43 3.13
C GLU A 25 0.58 -9.10 3.07
N ILE A 26 1.88 -9.14 2.77
CA ILE A 26 2.73 -7.95 2.64
C ILE A 26 2.14 -6.97 1.63
N VAL A 27 1.80 -7.48 0.43
CA VAL A 27 1.18 -6.71 -0.66
C VAL A 27 -0.15 -6.09 -0.22
N GLN A 28 -0.92 -6.79 0.61
CA GLN A 28 -2.19 -6.26 1.12
C GLN A 28 -1.97 -5.14 2.14
N ILE A 29 -1.06 -5.33 3.11
CA ILE A 29 -0.72 -4.34 4.14
C ILE A 29 -0.24 -3.05 3.49
N LEU A 30 0.75 -3.13 2.59
CA LEU A 30 1.32 -1.97 1.92
C LEU A 30 0.30 -1.20 1.11
N HIS A 31 -0.55 -1.93 0.39
CA HIS A 31 -1.62 -1.31 -0.38
C HIS A 31 -2.59 -0.53 0.51
N ASN A 32 -3.06 -1.11 1.62
CA ASN A 32 -4.00 -0.40 2.48
C ASN A 32 -3.34 0.82 3.11
N SER A 33 -2.08 0.67 3.54
CA SER A 33 -1.31 1.74 4.15
C SER A 33 -1.11 2.90 3.19
N SER A 34 -0.75 2.61 1.93
CA SER A 34 -0.62 3.65 0.92
C SER A 34 -1.95 4.34 0.64
N LEU A 35 -3.08 3.62 0.65
CA LEU A 35 -4.40 4.24 0.47
C LEU A 35 -4.79 5.20 1.60
N LEU A 36 -4.39 4.92 2.84
CA LEU A 36 -4.64 5.81 3.97
C LEU A 36 -3.89 7.14 3.81
N ILE A 37 -2.64 7.06 3.35
CA ILE A 37 -1.81 8.24 3.06
C ILE A 37 -2.32 8.97 1.81
N ASP A 38 -2.63 8.26 0.71
CA ASP A 38 -3.20 8.84 -0.52
C ASP A 38 -4.49 9.61 -0.21
N ASP A 39 -5.40 9.05 0.60
CA ASP A 39 -6.64 9.72 0.98
C ASP A 39 -6.37 11.08 1.63
N ILE A 40 -5.34 11.19 2.48
CA ILE A 40 -4.92 12.43 3.12
C ILE A 40 -4.26 13.37 2.09
N GLN A 41 -3.32 12.85 1.30
CA GLN A 41 -2.55 13.64 0.33
C GLN A 41 -3.43 14.25 -0.77
N ASP A 42 -4.47 13.53 -1.18
CA ASP A 42 -5.44 13.98 -2.19
C ASP A 42 -6.62 14.76 -1.57
N ASN A 43 -6.64 14.95 -0.24
CA ASN A 43 -7.74 15.56 0.51
C ASN A 43 -9.10 14.91 0.17
N SER A 44 -9.10 13.59 0.03
CA SER A 44 -10.27 12.80 -0.36
C SER A 44 -11.33 12.81 0.74
N ILE A 45 -12.61 12.94 0.37
CA ILE A 45 -13.72 12.93 1.35
C ILE A 45 -14.27 11.51 1.54
N LEU A 46 -14.36 10.75 0.45
CA LEU A 46 -14.95 9.41 0.41
C LEU A 46 -14.03 8.44 -0.31
N ARG A 47 -13.93 7.23 0.22
CA ARG A 47 -13.38 6.07 -0.48
C ARG A 47 -14.45 5.01 -0.62
N ARG A 48 -15.03 4.93 -1.83
CA ARG A 48 -16.07 3.97 -2.24
C ARG A 48 -17.39 4.16 -1.49
N GLY A 49 -17.83 5.41 -1.39
CA GLY A 49 -19.07 5.77 -0.70
C GLY A 49 -18.96 5.76 0.82
N ILE A 50 -17.82 5.36 1.39
CA ILE A 50 -17.56 5.39 2.84
C ILE A 50 -16.60 6.53 3.16
N PRO A 51 -16.78 7.27 4.27
CA PRO A 51 -15.81 8.25 4.73
C PRO A 51 -14.40 7.67 4.83
N VAL A 52 -13.42 8.47 4.42
CA VAL A 52 -12.00 8.14 4.54
C VAL A 52 -11.57 8.03 6.01
N ALA A 53 -10.50 7.29 6.28
CA ALA A 53 -10.08 7.04 7.67
C ALA A 53 -9.75 8.34 8.42
N HIS A 54 -9.10 9.30 7.76
CA HIS A 54 -8.69 10.56 8.38
C HIS A 54 -9.85 11.49 8.73
N SER A 55 -11.04 11.31 8.15
CA SER A 55 -12.24 12.06 8.53
C SER A 55 -12.97 11.45 9.73
N ILE A 56 -12.67 10.19 10.07
CA ILE A 56 -13.23 9.48 11.24
C ILE A 56 -12.27 9.56 12.43
N TYR A 57 -10.99 9.26 12.20
CA TYR A 57 -9.97 9.08 13.26
C TYR A 57 -8.99 10.25 13.35
N GLY A 58 -9.10 11.24 12.46
CA GLY A 58 -8.18 12.36 12.35
C GLY A 58 -6.94 12.04 11.50
N VAL A 59 -6.32 13.11 11.00
CA VAL A 59 -5.13 13.05 10.13
C VAL A 59 -3.94 12.43 10.85
N ALA A 60 -3.61 12.90 12.06
CA ALA A 60 -2.44 12.45 12.81
C ALA A 60 -2.47 10.93 13.07
N SER A 61 -3.59 10.44 13.61
CA SER A 61 -3.80 9.00 13.88
C SER A 61 -3.71 8.15 12.62
N THR A 62 -4.29 8.64 11.51
CA THR A 62 -4.29 7.91 10.23
C THR A 62 -2.88 7.84 9.62
N ILE A 63 -2.09 8.91 9.73
CA ILE A 63 -0.67 8.91 9.31
C ILE A 63 0.12 7.93 10.16
N ASN A 64 -0.01 7.96 11.49
CA ASN A 64 0.71 7.05 12.38
C ASN A 64 0.39 5.59 12.06
N ALA A 65 -0.91 5.27 11.94
CA ALA A 65 -1.42 3.96 11.57
C ALA A 65 -0.85 3.44 10.25
N ALA A 66 -0.85 4.28 9.23
CA ALA A 66 -0.36 3.91 7.91
C ALA A 66 1.17 3.69 7.90
N ASN A 67 1.92 4.57 8.54
CA ASN A 67 3.38 4.46 8.66
C ASN A 67 3.77 3.20 9.44
N TYR A 68 3.09 2.91 10.55
CA TYR A 68 3.31 1.69 11.32
C TYR A 68 3.08 0.45 10.46
N ALA A 69 1.96 0.39 9.74
CA ALA A 69 1.66 -0.73 8.86
C ALA A 69 2.69 -0.88 7.72
N MET A 70 3.25 0.22 7.19
CA MET A 70 4.39 0.16 6.25
C MET A 70 5.66 -0.42 6.89
N ILE A 71 5.96 -0.08 8.14
CA ILE A 71 7.11 -0.64 8.88
C ILE A 71 6.92 -2.14 9.14
N VAL A 72 5.72 -2.58 9.53
CA VAL A 72 5.40 -4.01 9.70
C VAL A 72 5.55 -4.77 8.37
N ALA A 73 5.11 -4.18 7.26
CA ALA A 73 5.32 -4.78 5.95
C ALA A 73 6.81 -4.85 5.59
N LEU A 74 7.61 -3.85 5.98
CA LEU A 74 9.06 -3.87 5.79
C LEU A 74 9.72 -4.99 6.56
N GLU A 75 9.42 -5.14 7.85
CA GLU A 75 9.92 -6.24 8.68
C GLU A 75 9.63 -7.59 8.02
N LYS A 76 8.36 -7.84 7.65
CA LYS A 76 7.95 -9.07 6.97
C LYS A 76 8.65 -9.30 5.64
N THR A 77 8.96 -8.26 4.89
CA THR A 77 9.67 -8.40 3.60
C THR A 77 11.16 -8.68 3.81
N LEU A 78 11.76 -8.13 4.86
CA LEU A 78 13.14 -8.44 5.26
C LEU A 78 13.29 -9.88 5.75
N GLU A 79 12.31 -10.42 6.48
CA GLU A 79 12.26 -11.84 6.87
C GLU A 79 12.25 -12.78 5.65
N LEU A 80 11.68 -12.34 4.53
CA LEU A 80 11.71 -13.08 3.26
C LEU A 80 13.02 -12.91 2.47
N GLY A 81 13.97 -12.11 2.97
CA GLY A 81 15.26 -11.86 2.33
C GLY A 81 15.23 -10.88 1.16
N HIS A 82 14.17 -10.07 1.01
CA HIS A 82 13.99 -9.15 -0.12
C HIS A 82 13.76 -7.70 0.32
N PRO A 83 14.77 -6.80 0.25
CA PRO A 83 14.65 -5.42 0.75
C PRO A 83 13.95 -4.42 -0.23
N SER A 84 13.05 -4.86 -1.11
CA SER A 84 12.62 -4.11 -2.30
C SER A 84 11.57 -3.00 -2.10
N LEU A 85 11.21 -2.63 -0.86
CA LEU A 85 10.15 -1.64 -0.59
C LEU A 85 10.51 -0.18 -0.88
N LEU A 86 11.81 0.10 -1.00
CA LEU A 86 12.34 1.42 -1.34
C LEU A 86 11.91 1.90 -2.72
N GLU A 87 11.89 1.01 -3.71
CA GLU A 87 11.50 1.36 -5.09
C GLU A 87 10.04 1.80 -5.17
N LEU A 88 9.19 1.25 -4.29
CA LEU A 88 7.78 1.57 -4.24
C LEU A 88 7.52 2.99 -3.70
N HIS A 89 8.25 3.38 -2.66
CA HIS A 89 8.19 4.75 -2.13
C HIS A 89 8.76 5.78 -3.11
N ARG A 90 9.81 5.41 -3.88
CA ARG A 90 10.41 6.28 -4.90
C ARG A 90 9.42 6.60 -6.02
N GLY A 91 8.63 5.62 -6.47
CA GLY A 91 7.58 5.83 -7.46
C GLY A 91 6.55 6.87 -7.02
N GLN A 92 6.03 6.73 -5.79
CA GLN A 92 5.07 7.69 -5.22
C GLN A 92 5.66 9.10 -5.07
N GLY A 93 6.90 9.19 -4.59
CA GLY A 93 7.58 10.48 -4.44
C GLY A 93 7.75 11.24 -5.76
N MET A 94 8.02 10.51 -6.85
CA MET A 94 8.14 11.10 -8.19
C MET A 94 6.81 11.68 -8.69
N GLU A 95 5.70 10.99 -8.45
CA GLU A 95 4.36 11.47 -8.83
C GLU A 95 3.99 12.76 -8.07
N ILE A 96 4.23 12.79 -6.75
CA ILE A 96 4.01 13.98 -5.92
C ILE A 96 4.85 15.14 -6.43
N TYR A 97 6.13 14.90 -6.74
CA TYR A 97 7.01 15.92 -7.28
C TYR A 97 6.48 16.51 -8.59
N TRP A 98 6.10 15.66 -9.55
CA TRP A 98 5.54 16.12 -10.83
C TRP A 98 4.27 16.95 -10.65
N ARG A 99 3.36 16.50 -9.78
CA ARG A 99 2.11 17.20 -9.46
C ARG A 99 2.36 18.57 -8.85
N ASP A 100 3.20 18.63 -7.82
CA ASP A 100 3.40 19.85 -7.02
C ASP A 100 4.33 20.86 -7.71
N ASN A 101 5.13 20.42 -8.68
CA ASN A 101 6.01 21.28 -9.50
C ASN A 101 5.47 21.51 -10.93
N PHE A 102 4.21 21.15 -11.21
CA PHE A 102 3.55 21.33 -12.51
C PHE A 102 4.39 20.80 -13.69
N THR A 103 5.11 19.70 -13.46
CA THR A 103 6.00 19.10 -14.45
C THR A 103 5.27 17.93 -15.11
N CYS A 104 5.05 18.03 -16.42
CA CYS A 104 4.47 16.94 -17.19
C CYS A 104 5.57 15.95 -17.61
N PRO A 105 5.57 14.69 -17.15
CA PRO A 105 6.55 13.70 -17.58
C PRO A 105 6.32 13.28 -19.03
N SER A 106 7.37 12.75 -19.66
CA SER A 106 7.24 11.99 -20.90
C SER A 106 6.49 10.67 -20.68
N GLU A 107 5.99 10.07 -21.76
CA GLU A 107 5.28 8.79 -21.71
C GLU A 107 6.14 7.67 -21.12
N GLU A 108 7.41 7.61 -21.49
CA GLU A 108 8.39 6.66 -20.94
C GLU A 108 8.61 6.86 -19.43
N GLU A 109 8.81 8.09 -18.96
CA GLU A 109 8.98 8.38 -17.52
C GLU A 109 7.74 7.98 -16.72
N TYR A 110 6.54 8.23 -17.25
CA TYR A 110 5.29 7.84 -16.61
C TYR A 110 5.12 6.31 -16.55
N LYS A 111 5.48 5.58 -17.61
CA LYS A 111 5.45 4.11 -17.63
C LYS A 111 6.39 3.53 -16.58
N GLU A 112 7.63 4.02 -16.49
CA GLU A 112 8.61 3.56 -15.51
C GLU A 112 8.16 3.81 -14.06
N MET A 113 7.59 4.98 -13.79
CA MET A 113 7.02 5.31 -12.48
C MET A 113 5.84 4.38 -12.13
N THR A 114 4.95 4.10 -13.09
CA THR A 114 3.78 3.23 -12.89
C THR A 114 4.17 1.80 -12.52
N VAL A 115 5.25 1.29 -13.10
CA VAL A 115 5.81 -0.03 -12.74
C VAL A 115 6.33 -0.05 -11.30
N LYS A 116 6.83 1.08 -10.79
CA LYS A 116 7.24 1.21 -9.38
C LYS A 116 6.05 1.36 -8.42
N ASN A 117 4.87 1.76 -8.91
CA ASN A 117 3.65 1.99 -8.14
C ASN A 117 2.59 0.85 -8.24
N ILE A 118 2.98 -0.37 -8.59
CA ILE A 118 2.09 -1.54 -8.83
C ILE A 118 1.06 -1.81 -7.71
N LEU A 119 1.31 -1.34 -6.49
CA LEU A 119 0.37 -1.48 -5.38
C LEU A 119 -0.87 -0.59 -5.47
N ARG A 120 -1.01 0.38 -6.38
CA ARG A 120 -2.19 1.28 -6.43
C ARG A 120 -3.54 0.67 -6.88
N GLN A 121 -3.70 -0.66 -6.88
CA GLN A 121 -5.00 -1.29 -7.17
C GLN A 121 -5.99 -1.23 -5.99
N ARG A 122 -6.92 -0.26 -5.99
CA ARG A 122 -7.98 -0.04 -4.98
C ARG A 122 -8.56 -1.35 -4.38
N THR A 123 -8.45 -1.58 -3.07
CA THR A 123 -8.97 -2.77 -2.35
C THR A 123 -10.48 -2.76 -2.07
N ARG A 124 -11.19 -3.83 -2.50
CA ARG A 124 -12.54 -4.33 -2.11
C ARG A 124 -13.06 -3.93 -0.72
N ASP A 125 -12.19 -4.09 0.25
CA ASP A 125 -12.60 -4.84 1.43
C ASP A 125 -12.60 -3.96 2.69
N VAL A 126 -13.77 -3.82 3.30
CA VAL A 126 -13.98 -3.04 4.53
C VAL A 126 -13.42 -3.79 5.74
N GLU A 127 -13.41 -5.12 5.71
CA GLU A 127 -12.87 -5.94 6.81
C GLU A 127 -11.36 -5.79 6.92
N VAL A 128 -10.68 -5.62 5.79
CA VAL A 128 -9.25 -5.37 5.75
C VAL A 128 -8.88 -4.02 6.40
N LYS A 129 -9.73 -3.00 6.28
CA LYS A 129 -9.53 -1.73 7.00
C LYS A 129 -9.71 -1.92 8.52
N ARG A 130 -10.73 -2.67 8.94
CA ARG A 130 -10.92 -3.04 10.35
C ARG A 130 -9.77 -3.89 10.86
N TYR A 131 -9.23 -4.80 10.04
CA TYR A 131 -8.07 -5.62 10.39
C TYR A 131 -6.84 -4.77 10.67
N CYS A 132 -6.51 -3.81 9.79
CA CYS A 132 -5.40 -2.88 10.03
C CYS A 132 -5.58 -2.08 11.32
N ILE A 133 -6.79 -1.59 11.61
CA ILE A 133 -7.07 -0.87 12.86
C ILE A 133 -6.98 -1.81 14.08
N SER A 134 -7.56 -3.00 14.02
CA SER A 134 -7.48 -3.99 15.10
C SER A 134 -6.05 -4.48 15.36
N LEU A 135 -5.22 -4.54 14.31
CA LEU A 135 -3.82 -4.90 14.42
C LEU A 135 -3.03 -3.80 15.15
N LEU A 136 -3.35 -2.54 14.90
CA LEU A 136 -2.78 -1.38 15.58
C LEU A 136 -3.20 -1.31 17.06
N GLU A 137 -4.46 -1.58 17.37
CA GLU A 137 -4.95 -1.68 18.76
C GLU A 137 -4.25 -2.83 19.51
N ARG A 138 -4.14 -4.00 18.88
CA ARG A 138 -3.51 -5.18 19.49
C ARG A 138 -2.00 -5.02 19.70
N LEU A 139 -1.36 -4.14 18.93
CA LEU A 139 0.08 -3.87 19.01
C LEU A 139 0.40 -2.55 19.75
N GLY A 140 -0.61 -1.90 20.35
CA GLY A 140 -0.42 -0.76 21.26
C GLY A 140 -0.04 0.55 20.56
N SER A 141 -0.43 0.74 19.30
CA SER A 141 -0.14 1.96 18.51
C SER A 141 -1.18 3.08 18.70
N PHE A 142 -2.09 2.91 19.68
CA PHE A 142 -3.10 3.86 20.13
C PHE A 142 -3.05 3.98 21.65
#